data_AF-X1L6Z9-F1
#
_entry.id   AF-X1L6Z9-F1
#
_cell.length_a   1.000
_cell.length_b   1.000
_cell.length_c   1.000
_cell.angle_alpha   90.00
_cell.angle_beta   90.00
_cell.angle_gamma   90.00
#
_symmetry.space_group_name_H-M   'P 1'
#
loop_
_entity.id
_entity.type
_entity.pdbx_description
1 polymer ?
#
loop_
_entity_poly.entity_id
_entity_poly.type
_entity_poly.pdbx_seq_one_letter_code
_entity_poly.pdbx_strand_id
1 'polypeptide(L)' 'LVRVEEMDYILGIDIGTTGTKSALFSADGCFVDSRYISYPITYPKEGWAEQNPI' A
#
# COMPACT_ATOMS: atom_id res chain seq x y z
N LEU A 1 -8.81 -20.05 -30.92
CA LEU A 1 -9.28 -19.17 -29.83
C LEU A 1 -8.11 -18.96 -28.88
N VAL A 2 -7.64 -17.73 -28.68
CA VAL A 2 -6.73 -17.41 -27.57
C VAL A 2 -7.60 -17.18 -26.34
N ARG A 3 -7.49 -18.04 -25.32
CA ARG A 3 -8.06 -17.74 -24.01
C ARG A 3 -7.06 -16.81 -23.32
N VAL A 4 -7.54 -15.64 -22.92
CA VAL A 4 -6.86 -14.86 -21.89
C VAL A 4 -7.24 -15.54 -20.58
N GLU A 5 -6.25 -16.07 -19.86
CA GLU A 5 -6.50 -16.54 -18.51
C GLU A 5 -6.82 -15.33 -17.64
N GLU A 6 -7.93 -15.41 -16.90
CA GLU A 6 -8.29 -14.40 -15.92
C GLU A 6 -7.26 -14.49 -14.80
N MET A 7 -6.35 -13.51 -14.73
CA MET A 7 -5.29 -13.46 -13.72
C MET A 7 -5.84 -12.78 -12.47
N ASP A 8 -5.99 -13.57 -11.42
CA ASP A 8 -6.31 -13.06 -10.09
C ASP A 8 -5.08 -12.41 -9.45
N TYR A 9 -5.30 -11.30 -8.75
CA TYR A 9 -4.27 -10.56 -8.04
C TYR A 9 -4.68 -10.27 -6.60
N ILE A 10 -3.69 -10.21 -5.71
CA ILE A 10 -3.82 -9.84 -4.31
C ILE A 10 -3.04 -8.54 -4.10
N LEU A 11 -3.74 -7.48 -3.66
CA LEU A 11 -3.13 -6.22 -3.26
C LEU A 11 -2.99 -6.18 -1.74
N GLY A 12 -1.77 -6.26 -1.23
CA GLY A 12 -1.44 -5.97 0.15
C GLY A 12 -1.28 -4.47 0.36
N ILE A 13 -1.90 -3.92 1.40
CA ILE A 13 -1.77 -2.52 1.80
C ILE A 13 -1.29 -2.47 3.25
N ASP A 14 -0.19 -1.77 3.48
CA ASP A 14 0.42 -1.53 4.79
C ASP A 14 0.42 -0.01 5.06
N ILE A 15 -0.45 0.42 5.98
CA ILE A 15 -0.59 1.81 6.39
C ILE A 15 0.34 2.04 7.58
N GLY A 16 1.54 2.58 7.30
CA GLY A 16 2.56 2.85 8.30
C GLY A 16 2.35 4.19 9.03
N THR A 17 3.37 4.63 9.77
CA THR A 17 3.33 5.94 10.44
C THR A 17 3.71 7.09 9.51
N THR A 18 4.57 6.84 8.53
CA THR A 18 5.15 7.90 7.66
C THR A 18 4.69 7.80 6.20
N GLY A 19 3.95 6.76 5.86
CA GLY A 19 3.51 6.50 4.50
C GLY A 19 2.78 5.16 4.37
N THR A 20 2.09 5.00 3.26
CA THR A 20 1.45 3.74 2.89
C THR A 20 2.31 3.01 1.87
N LYS A 21 2.55 1.74 2.12
CA LYS A 21 3.10 0.81 1.16
C LYS A 21 2.01 -0.06 0.59
N SER A 22 2.04 -0.32 -0.71
CA SER A 22 1.22 -1.34 -1.35
C SER A 22 2.11 -2.30 -2.12
N ALA A 23 1.74 -3.57 -2.16
CA ALA A 23 2.40 -4.60 -2.95
C ALA A 23 1.36 -5.47 -3.64
N LEU A 24 1.51 -5.63 -4.95
CA LEU A 24 0.66 -6.45 -5.79
C LEU A 24 1.35 -7.79 -6.03
N PHE A 25 0.60 -8.86 -5.81
CA PHE A 25 1.00 -10.22 -6.10
C PHE A 25 -0.03 -10.86 -7.03
N SER A 26 0.39 -11.75 -7.91
CA SER A 26 -0.53 -12.68 -8.57
C SER A 26 -1.02 -13.73 -7.57
N ALA A 27 -2.14 -14.39 -7.87
CA ALA A 27 -2.75 -15.37 -6.98
C ALA A 27 -1.87 -16.61 -6.69
N ASP A 28 -0.89 -16.91 -7.54
CA ASP A 28 0.14 -17.93 -7.30
C ASP A 28 1.29 -17.45 -6.39
N GLY A 29 1.21 -16.21 -5.90
CA GLY A 29 2.16 -15.61 -4.98
C GLY A 29 3.36 -14.92 -5.64
N CYS A 30 3.40 -14.81 -6.98
CA CYS A 30 4.48 -14.07 -7.63
C CYS A 30 4.34 -12.57 -7.37
N PHE A 31 5.45 -11.91 -7.03
CA PHE A 31 5.51 -10.46 -6.89
C PHE A 31 5.33 -9.78 -8.25
N VAL A 32 4.43 -8.79 -8.32
CA VAL A 32 4.13 -8.04 -9.54
C VAL A 32 4.71 -6.63 -9.46
N ASP A 33 4.35 -5.87 -8.44
CA ASP A 33 4.84 -4.50 -8.25
C ASP A 33 4.64 -4.03 -6.80
N SER A 34 5.28 -2.92 -6.42
CA SER A 34 5.01 -2.22 -5.17
C SER A 34 5.11 -0.72 -5.31
N ARG A 35 4.35 0.00 -4.48
CA ARG A 35 4.43 1.45 -4.36
C ARG A 35 4.54 1.87 -2.91
N TYR A 36 5.26 2.96 -2.68
CA TYR A 36 5.26 3.67 -1.41
C TYR A 36 4.92 5.13 -1.65
N ILE A 37 4.04 5.68 -0.82
CA ILE A 37 3.69 7.10 -0.79
C ILE A 37 3.79 7.57 0.65
N SER A 38 4.62 8.59 0.89
CA SER A 38 4.72 9.23 2.21
C SER A 38 3.63 10.26 2.42
N TYR A 39 3.24 10.47 3.68
CA TYR A 39 2.39 11.59 4.11
C TYR A 39 2.99 12.30 5.32
N PRO A 40 2.65 13.59 5.53
CA PRO A 40 3.16 14.34 6.65
C PRO A 40 2.57 13.87 7.98
N ILE A 41 3.35 14.01 9.05
CA ILE A 41 2.88 13.92 10.43
C ILE A 41 2.91 15.32 11.01
N THR A 42 1.84 15.69 11.71
CA THR A 42 1.75 16.97 12.41
C THR A 42 2.06 16.79 13.90
N TYR A 43 2.77 17.76 14.48
CA TYR A 43 3.20 17.76 15.88
C TYR A 43 2.69 19.03 16.56
N PRO A 44 1.38 19.15 16.86
CA PRO A 44 0.80 20.39 17.37
C PRO A 44 1.21 20.69 18.82
N LYS A 45 1.65 19.68 19.58
CA LYS A 45 2.10 19.77 20.97
C LYS A 45 3.24 18.79 21.23
N GLU A 46 4.02 19.07 22.27
CA GLU A 46 5.06 18.15 22.75
C GLU A 46 4.48 16.75 23.05
N GLY A 47 5.12 15.71 22.51
CA GLY A 47 4.68 14.32 22.67
C GLY A 47 3.49 13.88 21.82
N TRP A 48 2.94 14.74 20.95
CA TRP A 48 1.80 14.41 20.09
C TRP A 48 2.26 14.16 18.64
N ALA A 49 1.68 13.15 18.00
CA ALA A 49 1.84 12.87 16.58
C ALA A 49 0.45 12.62 15.96
N GLU A 50 0.01 13.49 15.06
CA GLU A 50 -1.30 13.43 14.41
C GLU A 50 -1.14 13.26 12.89
N GLN A 51 -2.00 12.44 12.28
CA GLN A 51 -2.07 12.18 10.84
C GLN A 51 -3.44 12.60 10.29
N ASN A 52 -3.50 13.07 9.04
CA ASN A 52 -4.76 13.33 8.34
C ASN A 52 -5.27 12.03 7.69
N PRO A 53 -6.50 11.57 7.98
CA PRO A 53 -7.05 10.35 7.38
C PRO A 53 -7.53 10.49 5.93
N ILE A 54 -7.57 11.72 5.38
CA ILE A 54 -8.04 12.03 4.02
C ILE A 54 -6.88 12.19 3.05
#